data_AF-A0A1F5NJ20-F1
#
_entry.id   AF-A0A1F5NJ20-F1
#
_cell.length_a   1.000
_cell.length_b   1.000
_cell.length_c   1.000
_cell.angle_alpha   90.00
_cell.angle_beta   90.00
_cell.angle_gamma   90.00
#
_symmetry.space_group_name_H-M   'P 1'
#
loop_
_entity.id
_entity.type
_entity.pdbx_description
1 polymer ?
#
loop_
_entity_poly.entity_id
_entity_poly.type
_entity_poly.pdbx_seq_one_letter_code
_entity_poly.pdbx_strand_id
1 'polypeptide(L)' 'MISKEALEQFKEIYKLEYGEELPDDLAEDLAFNYLNLFDQVYRPIKQEWADEYPEKSNDNGP' A
#
# COMPACT_ATOMS: atom_id res chain seq x y z
N MET A 1 10.45 -13.22 2.08
CA MET A 1 10.26 -13.76 0.72
C MET A 1 8.78 -13.65 0.41
N ILE A 2 8.41 -12.92 -0.64
CA ILE A 2 7.03 -12.71 -1.05
C ILE A 2 6.45 -14.02 -1.62
N SER A 3 5.15 -14.24 -1.47
CA SER A 3 4.51 -15.41 -2.10
C SER A 3 4.45 -15.21 -3.62
N LYS A 4 4.45 -16.31 -4.38
CA LYS A 4 4.31 -16.25 -5.84
C LYS A 4 3.04 -15.50 -6.27
N GLU A 5 1.92 -15.78 -5.60
CA GLU A 5 0.64 -15.12 -5.89
C GLU A 5 0.70 -13.61 -5.67
N ALA A 6 1.32 -13.16 -4.56
CA ALA A 6 1.46 -11.74 -4.28
C ALA A 6 2.42 -11.04 -5.27
N LEU A 7 3.46 -11.75 -5.75
CA LEU A 7 4.36 -11.22 -6.77
C LEU A 7 3.65 -11.05 -8.13
N GLU A 8 2.81 -11.98 -8.54
CA GLU A 8 2.02 -11.84 -9.78
C GLU A 8 1.00 -10.70 -9.67
N GLN A 9 0.30 -10.59 -8.54
CA GLN A 9 -0.62 -9.47 -8.30
C GLN A 9 0.11 -8.12 -8.33
N PHE A 10 1.32 -8.05 -7.75
CA PHE A 10 2.14 -6.85 -7.81
C PHE A 10 2.50 -6.47 -9.26
N LYS A 11 2.91 -7.44 -10.08
CA LYS A 11 3.21 -7.24 -11.51
C LYS A 11 1.98 -6.77 -12.30
N GLU A 12 0.82 -7.36 -12.04
CA GLU A 12 -0.45 -6.96 -12.67
C GLU A 12 -0.82 -5.51 -12.35
N ILE A 13 -0.73 -5.12 -11.08
CA ILE A 13 -0.99 -3.74 -10.64
C ILE A 13 0.02 -2.79 -11.28
N TYR A 14 1.31 -3.11 -11.26
CA TYR A 14 2.35 -2.28 -11.85
C TYR A 14 2.11 -2.04 -13.35
N LYS A 15 1.72 -3.10 -14.09
CA LYS A 15 1.36 -2.99 -15.51
C LYS A 15 0.12 -2.13 -15.73
N LEU A 16 -0.89 -2.22 -14.87
CA LEU A 16 -2.08 -1.37 -14.96
C LEU A 16 -1.77 0.11 -14.73
N GLU A 17 -0.90 0.42 -13.75
CA GLU A 17 -0.55 1.79 -13.38
C GLU A 17 0.43 2.44 -14.36
N TYR A 18 1.43 1.68 -14.82
CA TYR A 18 2.55 2.23 -15.60
C TYR A 18 2.61 1.75 -17.05
N GLY A 19 1.84 0.72 -17.43
CA GLY A 19 1.86 0.13 -18.77
C GLY A 19 3.08 -0.74 -19.06
N GLU A 20 3.92 -1.01 -18.06
CA GLU A 20 5.19 -1.74 -18.19
C GLU A 20 5.12 -3.14 -17.59
N GLU A 21 5.82 -4.10 -18.20
CA GLU A 21 5.99 -5.45 -17.64
C GLU A 21 7.30 -5.54 -16.87
N LEU A 22 7.26 -6.16 -15.69
CA LEU A 22 8.42 -6.38 -14.85
C LEU A 22 8.93 -7.82 -14.99
N PRO A 23 10.25 -8.02 -15.17
CA PRO A 23 10.86 -9.32 -14.98
C PRO A 23 10.81 -9.71 -13.49
N ASP A 24 10.79 -11.02 -13.21
CA ASP A 24 10.52 -11.55 -11.86
C ASP A 24 11.52 -11.07 -10.80
N ASP A 25 12.81 -10.97 -11.16
CA ASP A 25 13.88 -10.50 -10.28
C ASP A 25 13.68 -9.04 -9.86
N LEU A 26 13.38 -8.17 -10.84
CA LEU A 26 13.10 -6.76 -10.58
C LEU A 26 11.79 -6.57 -9.81
N ALA A 27 10.77 -7.39 -10.11
CA ALA A 27 9.49 -7.34 -9.40
C ALA A 27 9.65 -7.70 -7.93
N GLU A 28 10.48 -8.69 -7.59
CA GLU A 28 10.74 -9.10 -6.21
C GLU A 28 11.45 -7.99 -5.43
N ASP A 29 12.48 -7.37 -6.02
CA ASP A 29 13.22 -6.26 -5.41
C ASP A 29 12.33 -5.03 -5.17
N LEU A 30 11.51 -4.66 -6.16
CA LEU A 30 10.58 -3.53 -6.04
C LEU A 30 9.50 -3.78 -4.99
N ALA A 31 8.90 -4.98 -4.98
CA ALA A 31 7.90 -5.35 -3.98
C ALA A 31 8.48 -5.31 -2.56
N PHE A 32 9.71 -5.79 -2.38
CA PHE A 32 10.39 -5.75 -1.09
C PHE A 32 10.68 -4.32 -0.63
N ASN A 33 11.17 -3.46 -1.54
CA ASN A 33 11.41 -2.05 -1.25
C ASN A 33 10.11 -1.31 -0.87
N TYR A 34 9.00 -1.62 -1.54
CA TYR A 34 7.70 -1.03 -1.22
C TYR A 34 7.22 -1.43 0.18
N LEU A 35 7.34 -2.71 0.56
CA LEU A 35 6.99 -3.18 1.90
C LEU A 35 7.84 -2.51 2.99
N ASN A 36 9.14 -2.36 2.75
CA ASN A 36 10.02 -1.65 3.67
C ASN A 36 9.63 -0.18 3.79
N LEU A 37 9.33 0.50 2.67
CA LEU A 37 8.86 1.87 2.72
C LEU A 37 7.55 1.98 3.51
N PHE A 38 6.59 1.09 3.23
CA PHE A 38 5.31 1.04 3.91
C PHE A 38 5.48 0.87 5.42
N ASP A 39 6.33 -0.06 5.87
CA ASP A 39 6.65 -0.25 7.29
C ASP A 39 7.22 1.02 7.95
N GLN A 40 8.02 1.81 7.23
CA GLN A 40 8.61 3.05 7.76
C GLN A 40 7.60 4.22 7.80
N VAL A 41 6.70 4.32 6.82
CA VAL A 41 5.78 5.45 6.70
C VAL A 41 4.43 5.19 7.36
N TYR A 42 3.98 3.94 7.39
CA TYR A 42 2.72 3.56 8.01
C TYR A 42 2.90 3.52 9.52
N ARG A 43 2.47 4.60 10.18
CA ARG A 43 2.32 4.61 11.63
C ARG A 43 0.89 4.20 11.97
N PRO A 44 0.67 3.00 12.53
CA PRO A 44 -0.66 2.65 13.01
C PRO A 44 -1.08 3.66 14.08
N ILE A 45 -2.23 4.29 13.88
CA ILE A 45 -2.84 5.15 14.89
C ILE A 45 -3.25 4.22 16.03
N LYS A 46 -2.73 4.48 17.23
CA LYS A 46 -3.21 3.77 18.42
C LYS A 46 -4.70 4.01 18.56
N GLN A 47 -5.47 2.99 18.90
CA GLN A 47 -6.92 3.12 19.07
C GLN A 47 -7.30 4.27 20.03
N GLU A 48 -6.46 4.48 21.05
CA GLU A 48 -6.51 5.60 22.01
C GLU A 48 -6.50 6.99 21.35
N TRP A 49 -5.81 7.14 20.21
CA TRP A 49 -5.72 8.38 19.43
C TRP A 49 -6.82 8.49 18.37
N ALA A 50 -7.45 7.37 18.00
CA ALA A 50 -8.58 7.38 17.07
C ALA A 50 -9.82 8.04 17.71
N ASP A 51 -10.00 7.88 19.01
CA ASP A 51 -11.11 8.49 19.77
C ASP A 51 -10.99 10.04 19.86
N GLU A 52 -9.80 10.61 19.68
CA GLU A 52 -9.56 12.06 19.69
C GLU A 52 -9.78 12.73 18.33
N TYR A 53 -9.93 11.97 17.24
CA TYR A 53 -10.33 12.50 15.94
C TYR A 53 -11.84 12.31 15.79
N PRO A 54 -12.68 13.31 16.15
CA PRO A 54 -14.06 13.27 15.70
C PRO A 54 -14.01 13.20 14.18
N GLU A 55 -14.55 12.11 13.62
CA GLU A 55 -14.84 12.04 12.19
C GLU A 55 -15.49 13.36 11.83
N LYS A 56 -14.87 14.13 10.92
CA LYS A 56 -15.58 15.25 10.30
C LYS A 56 -16.71 14.61 9.50
N SER A 57 -17.84 14.38 10.16
CA SER A 57 -19.12 14.22 9.52
C SER A 57 -19.29 15.43 8.63
N ASN A 58 -19.18 15.22 7.32
CA ASN A 58 -19.63 16.18 6.33
C ASN A 58 -21.16 16.30 6.49
N ASP A 59 -21.58 17.04 7.50
CA ASP A 59 -22.90 17.65 7.53
C ASP A 59 -22.73 19.06 6.96
N ASN A 60 -22.81 19.14 5.64
CA ASN A 60 -23.16 20.36 4.95
C ASN A 60 -24.58 20.18 4.39
N GLY A 61 -25.58 20.08 5.27
CA GLY A 61 -26.81 20.88 5.09
C GLY A 61 -26.54 22.29 5.63
N PRO A 62 -27.13 23.37 5.07
CA PRO A 62 -28.47 23.44 4.48
C PRO A 62 -28.53 23.53 2.95
#